data_AF-A0A954L5V1-F1
#
_entry.id   AF-A0A954L5V1-F1
#
_cell.length_a   1.000
_cell.length_b   1.000
_cell.length_c   1.000
_cell.angle_alpha   90.00
_cell.angle_beta   90.00
_cell.angle_gamma   90.00
#
_symmetry.space_group_name_H-M   'P 1'
#
loop_
_entity.id
_entity.type
_entity.pdbx_description
1 polymer ?
#
loop_
_entity_poly.entity_id
_entity_poly.type
_entity_poly.pdbx_seq_one_letter_code
_entity_poly.pdbx_strand_id
1 'polypeptide(L)' 'MSRRRHRRNINEPRQAHELTFSCYRRFPFLKAERTCQWLADSLDRARKELDFAVWAWVFHPRSQAPAWERT' A
#
# COMPACT_ATOMS: atom_id res chain seq x y z
N MET A 1 -17.96 19.57 -1.17
CA MET A 1 -18.31 18.14 -0.99
C MET A 1 -17.68 17.33 -2.12
N SER A 2 -16.54 16.67 -1.89
CA SER A 2 -15.87 15.87 -2.95
C SER A 2 -16.67 14.58 -3.19
N ARG A 3 -17.17 14.40 -4.42
CA ARG A 3 -17.76 13.12 -4.86
C ARG A 3 -16.70 12.05 -4.68
N ARG A 4 -16.87 11.12 -3.73
CA ARG A 4 -16.05 9.90 -3.66
C ARG A 4 -16.26 9.16 -4.97
N ARG A 5 -15.31 9.30 -5.92
CA ARG A 5 -15.25 8.42 -7.08
C ARG A 5 -15.00 7.02 -6.54
N HIS A 6 -16.02 6.18 -6.59
CA HIS A 6 -15.88 4.78 -6.28
C HIS A 6 -14.95 4.20 -7.34
N ARG A 7 -13.76 3.77 -6.94
CA ARG A 7 -12.81 3.12 -7.86
C ARG A 7 -13.51 1.90 -8.44
N ARG A 8 -13.53 1.78 -9.77
CA ARG A 8 -14.00 0.57 -10.43
C ARG A 8 -13.01 -0.55 -10.11
N ASN A 9 -13.48 -1.58 -9.41
CA ASN A 9 -12.67 -2.78 -9.18
C ASN A 9 -12.83 -3.70 -10.40
N ILE A 10 -11.77 -3.82 -11.20
CA ILE A 10 -11.70 -4.74 -12.33
C ILE A 10 -10.84 -5.91 -11.86
N ASN A 11 -11.46 -7.08 -11.72
CA ASN A 11 -10.82 -8.32 -11.27
C ASN A 11 -10.72 -9.30 -12.44
N GLU A 12 -10.01 -8.89 -13.48
CA GLU A 12 -9.75 -9.76 -14.64
C GLU A 12 -8.57 -10.69 -14.33
N PRO A 13 -8.74 -12.01 -14.51
CA PRO A 13 -7.66 -12.97 -14.31
C PRO A 13 -6.42 -12.62 -15.17
N ARG A 14 -5.22 -12.82 -14.60
CA ARG A 14 -3.91 -12.60 -15.26
C ARG A 14 -3.52 -11.13 -15.46
N GLN A 15 -4.28 -10.16 -14.95
CA GLN A 15 -3.85 -8.77 -14.87
C GLN A 15 -3.09 -8.49 -13.57
N ALA A 16 -2.03 -7.69 -13.66
CA ALA A 16 -1.34 -7.19 -12.47
C ALA A 16 -2.23 -6.17 -11.76
N HIS A 17 -2.45 -6.36 -10.45
CA HIS A 17 -3.30 -5.46 -9.66
C HIS A 17 -2.45 -4.54 -8.79
N GLU A 18 -2.66 -3.23 -8.94
CA GLU A 18 -2.15 -2.25 -7.98
C GLU A 18 -3.14 -2.05 -6.83
N LEU A 19 -2.65 -2.27 -5.60
CA LEU A 19 -3.39 -2.09 -4.37
C LEU A 19 -2.78 -0.96 -3.54
N THR A 20 -3.47 0.17 -3.52
CA THR A 20 -3.15 1.29 -2.62
C THR A 20 -4.11 1.27 -1.44
N PHE A 21 -3.58 1.23 -0.22
CA PHE A 21 -4.36 1.36 1.00
C PHE A 21 -3.77 2.44 1.90
N SER A 22 -4.55 2.85 2.89
CA SER A 22 -4.12 3.86 3.85
C SER A 22 -4.40 3.35 5.26
N CYS A 23 -3.51 3.65 6.21
CA CYS A 23 -3.71 3.28 7.61
C CYS A 23 -5.07 3.78 8.14
N TYR A 24 -5.69 2.98 9.02
CA TYR A 24 -6.97 3.30 9.64
C TYR A 24 -6.97 4.72 10.22
N ARG A 25 -8.04 5.49 9.96
CA ARG A 25 -8.18 6.91 10.36
C ARG A 25 -6.96 7.80 10.06
N ARG A 26 -6.12 7.42 9.10
CA ARG A 26 -4.87 8.10 8.73
C ARG A 26 -3.81 8.14 9.83
N PHE A 27 -3.84 7.22 10.78
CA PHE A 27 -2.80 7.12 11.81
C PHE A 27 -1.42 6.84 11.19
N PRO A 28 -0.33 7.38 11.77
CA PRO A 28 1.03 7.24 11.24
C PRO A 28 1.70 5.93 11.67
N PHE A 29 1.02 4.78 11.54
CA PHE A 29 1.55 3.48 11.99
C PHE A 29 2.81 3.04 11.22
N LEU A 30 2.96 3.47 9.97
CA LEU A 30 4.13 3.19 9.12
C LEU A 30 5.16 4.33 9.13
N LYS A 31 5.32 5.01 10.29
CA LYS A 31 6.33 6.07 10.47
C LYS A 31 7.68 5.52 10.90
N ALA A 32 7.69 4.44 11.69
CA ALA A 32 8.92 3.82 12.17
C ALA A 32 9.38 2.73 11.20
N GLU A 33 10.68 2.65 10.98
CA GLU A 33 11.27 1.61 10.11
C GLU A 33 10.90 0.19 10.58
N ARG A 34 10.89 -0.03 11.90
CA ARG A 34 10.51 -1.31 12.51
C ARG A 34 9.10 -1.76 12.14
N THR A 35 8.12 -0.85 12.09
CA THR A 35 6.74 -1.22 11.73
C THR A 35 6.59 -1.45 10.22
N CYS A 36 7.37 -0.74 9.40
CA CYS A 36 7.48 -1.05 7.96
C CYS A 36 8.05 -2.46 7.74
N GLN A 37 9.09 -2.85 8.49
CA GLN A 37 9.66 -4.19 8.39
C GLN A 37 8.65 -5.28 8.77
N TRP A 38 7.90 -5.10 9.86
CA TRP A 38 6.86 -6.06 10.24
C TRP A 38 5.79 -6.25 9.16
N LEU A 39 5.42 -5.18 8.48
CA LEU A 39 4.48 -5.25 7.37
C LEU A 39 5.11 -5.95 6.15
N ALA A 40 6.38 -5.68 5.84
CA ALA A 40 7.11 -6.37 4.78
C ALA A 40 7.20 -7.88 5.05
N ASP A 41 7.55 -8.28 6.27
CA ASP A 41 7.65 -9.68 6.67
C ASP A 41 6.29 -10.38 6.59
N SER A 42 5.23 -9.69 7.01
CA SER A 42 3.86 -10.20 6.90
C SER A 42 3.42 -10.36 5.44
N LEU A 43 3.81 -9.44 4.55
CA LEU A 43 3.55 -9.55 3.12
C LEU A 43 4.28 -10.74 2.49
N ASP A 44 5.55 -10.96 2.81
CA ASP A 44 6.29 -12.12 2.29
C ASP A 44 5.71 -13.44 2.80
N ARG A 45 5.27 -13.48 4.07
CA ARG A 45 4.55 -14.63 4.62
C ARG A 45 3.22 -14.88 3.89
N ALA A 46 2.39 -13.86 3.74
CA ALA A 46 1.11 -13.97 3.05
C ALA A 46 1.30 -14.40 1.59
N ARG A 47 2.32 -13.86 0.91
CA ARG A 47 2.70 -14.24 -0.47
C ARG A 47 2.91 -15.75 -0.60
N LYS A 48 3.59 -16.36 0.39
CA LYS A 48 3.86 -17.80 0.43
C LYS A 48 2.62 -18.62 0.82
N GLU A 49 1.83 -18.14 1.79
CA GLU A 49 0.65 -18.86 2.28
C GLU A 49 -0.51 -18.86 1.28
N LEU A 50 -0.68 -17.78 0.51
CA LEU A 50 -1.78 -17.59 -0.44
C LEU A 50 -1.35 -17.79 -1.90
N ASP A 51 -0.09 -18.17 -2.13
CA ASP A 51 0.50 -18.46 -3.46
C ASP A 51 0.19 -17.39 -4.53
N PHE A 52 0.54 -16.13 -4.24
CA PHE A 52 0.43 -15.04 -5.21
C PHE A 52 1.80 -14.40 -5.49
N ALA A 53 1.93 -13.79 -6.66
CA ALA A 53 3.11 -13.02 -7.01
C ALA A 53 2.96 -11.56 -6.57
N VAL A 54 4.00 -11.01 -5.94
CA VAL A 54 4.10 -9.57 -5.66
C VAL A 54 5.29 -9.03 -6.43
N TRP A 55 5.05 -8.01 -7.25
CA TRP A 55 6.09 -7.40 -8.06
C TRP A 55 6.88 -6.34 -7.28
N ALA A 56 6.18 -5.49 -6.52
CA ALA A 56 6.77 -4.45 -5.70
C ALA A 56 5.79 -3.96 -4.62
N TRP A 57 6.32 -3.36 -3.55
CA TRP A 57 5.56 -2.59 -2.56
C TRP A 57 6.33 -1.34 -2.15
N VAL A 58 5.60 -0.27 -1.82
CA VAL A 58 6.16 1.00 -1.33
C VAL A 58 5.40 1.44 -0.09
N PHE A 59 6.11 1.72 1.00
CA PHE A 59 5.52 2.33 2.20
C PHE A 59 5.66 3.84 2.13
N HIS A 60 4.54 4.56 2.06
CA HIS A 60 4.55 6.01 2.09
C HIS A 60 4.35 6.52 3.53
N PRO A 61 5.39 7.01 4.23
CA PRO A 61 5.22 7.64 5.52
C PRO A 61 4.46 8.96 5.33
N ARG A 62 3.27 9.07 5.90
CA ARG A 62 2.40 10.25 5.68
C ARG A 62 2.83 11.50 6.46
N SER A 63 4.10 11.61 6.85
CA SER A 63 4.63 12.76 7.60
C SER A 63 5.43 13.75 6.74
N GLN A 64 5.63 13.48 5.44
CA GLN A 64 6.31 14.41 4.53
C GLN A 64 5.57 14.40 3.19
N ALA A 65 5.30 15.57 2.62
CA ALA A 65 4.94 15.69 1.22
C ALA A 65 6.08 15.06 0.38
N PRO A 66 5.77 14.30 -0.68
CA PRO A 66 6.82 13.72 -1.51
C PRO A 66 7.74 14.82 -2.04
N ALA A 67 9.04 14.57 -2.06
CA ALA A 67 10.04 15.60 -2.38
C ALA A 67 9.89 16.19 -3.81
N TRP A 68 9.19 15.50 -4.72
CA TRP A 68 8.91 15.95 -6.09
C TRP A 68 7.76 16.98 -6.19
N GLU A 69 7.05 17.26 -5.10
CA GLU A 69 5.97 18.26 -5.03
C GLU A 69 6.49 19.66 -4.61
N ARG A 70 7.81 19.84 -4.45
CA ARG A 70 8.47 21.06 -3.94
C ARG A 70 9.27 21.84 -4.98
N THR A 71 9.05 21.60 -6.27
CA THR A 71 9.64 22.35 -7.39
C THR A 71 8.58 23.09 -8.16
#